data_AF-A0A6I6DE53-F1
#
_entry.id   AF-A0A6I6DE53-F1
#
_cell.length_a   1.000
_cell.length_b   1.000
_cell.length_c   1.000
_cell.angle_alpha   90.00
_cell.angle_beta   90.00
_cell.angle_gamma   90.00
#
_symmetry.space_group_name_H-M   'P 1'
#
loop_
_entity.id
_entity.type
_entity.pdbx_description
1 polymer ?
#
loop_
_entity_poly.entity_id
_entity_poly.type
_entity_poly.pdbx_seq_one_letter_code
_entity_poly.pdbx_strand_id
1 'polypeptide(L)' 'MNQRILKVYESSNSKSKNIPCIRLQGQWLKRLGYEIGDNIIVKEEEGKLVIEPIEKNNLNHSR' A
#
# COMPACT_ATOMS: atom_id res chain seq x y z
N MET A 1 1.40 -16.49 -11.49
CA MET A 1 1.04 -15.20 -10.83
C MET A 1 0.14 -15.50 -9.65
N ASN A 2 0.43 -14.94 -8.47
CA ASN A 2 -0.43 -15.10 -7.30
C ASN A 2 -1.41 -13.93 -7.25
N GLN A 3 -2.71 -14.18 -7.48
CA GLN A 3 -3.77 -13.18 -7.35
C GLN A 3 -4.44 -13.30 -5.98
N ARG A 4 -4.70 -12.17 -5.34
CA ARG A 4 -5.47 -12.11 -4.09
C ARG A 4 -6.66 -11.19 -4.29
N ILE A 5 -7.84 -11.68 -3.92
CA ILE A 5 -9.06 -10.88 -3.91
C ILE A 5 -9.13 -10.21 -2.55
N LEU A 6 -9.10 -8.88 -2.54
CA LEU A 6 -9.28 -8.08 -1.33
C LEU A 6 -10.63 -7.41 -1.39
N LYS A 7 -11.27 -7.28 -0.22
CA LYS A 7 -12.52 -6.54 -0.09
C LYS A 7 -12.21 -5.10 0.30
N VAL A 8 -12.96 -4.17 -0.27
CA VAL A 8 -12.98 -2.77 0.17
C VAL A 8 -13.89 -2.68 1.38
N TYR A 9 -13.40 -2.07 2.45
CA TYR A 9 -14.13 -1.87 3.70
C TYR A 9 -14.33 -0.39 3.95
N GLU A 10 -15.26 -0.06 4.84
CA GLU A 10 -15.34 1.28 5.40
C GLU A 10 -14.17 1.51 6.37
N SER A 11 -13.50 2.66 6.26
CA SER A 11 -12.46 3.07 7.21
C SER A 11 -13.11 3.45 8.54
N SER A 12 -12.72 2.75 9.60
CA SER A 12 -13.17 3.02 10.98
C SER A 12 -12.52 4.26 11.61
N ASN A 13 -11.54 4.86 10.93
CA ASN A 13 -10.58 5.78 11.56
C ASN A 13 -10.96 7.27 11.45
N SER A 14 -12.19 7.61 11.07
CA SER A 14 -12.57 9.02 11.01
C SER A 14 -14.01 9.25 11.45
N LYS A 15 -14.26 10.46 11.95
CA LYS A 15 -15.60 11.01 12.24
C LYS A 15 -16.52 10.97 11.00
N SER A 16 -15.93 10.78 9.82
CA SER A 16 -16.61 10.63 8.54
C SER A 16 -16.91 9.15 8.25
N LYS A 17 -18.19 8.80 8.30
CA LYS A 17 -18.71 7.53 7.78
C LYS A 17 -18.53 7.48 6.25
N ASN A 18 -18.29 6.30 5.70
CA ASN A 18 -18.21 5.95 4.26
C ASN A 18 -16.89 6.23 3.52
N ILE A 19 -15.74 6.28 4.18
CA ILE A 19 -14.45 6.35 3.47
C ILE A 19 -14.04 4.93 3.03
N PRO A 20 -13.82 4.66 1.72
CA PRO A 20 -13.36 3.34 1.27
C PRO A 20 -11.91 3.09 1.71
N CYS A 21 -11.64 1.87 2.18
CA CYS A 21 -10.34 1.44 2.69
C CYS A 21 -10.00 0.04 2.15
N ILE A 22 -8.81 -0.09 1.59
CA ILE A 22 -8.22 -1.37 1.19
C ILE A 22 -7.18 -1.75 2.24
N ARG A 23 -7.36 -2.92 2.87
CA ARG A 23 -6.39 -3.45 3.83
C ARG A 23 -5.39 -4.39 3.17
N LEU A 24 -4.16 -3.90 3.00
CA LEU A 24 -3.02 -4.69 2.55
C LEU A 24 -2.26 -5.20 3.79
N GLN A 25 -2.64 -6.39 4.26
CA GLN A 25 -2.02 -7.00 5.43
C GLN A 25 -1.84 -8.51 5.25
N GLY A 26 -0.84 -9.06 5.92
CA GLY A 26 -0.61 -10.50 6.05
C GLY A 26 0.79 -10.96 5.63
N GLN A 27 1.11 -12.21 5.97
CA GLN A 27 2.43 -12.82 5.77
C GLN A 27 2.92 -12.82 4.31
N TRP A 28 2.02 -12.66 3.36
CA TRP A 28 2.36 -12.60 1.94
C TRP A 28 3.14 -11.34 1.57
N LEU A 29 2.95 -10.22 2.28
CA LEU A 29 3.77 -9.02 2.10
C LEU A 29 5.21 -9.29 2.50
N LYS A 30 5.42 -9.95 3.64
CA LYS A 30 6.75 -10.37 4.10
C LYS A 30 7.43 -11.33 3.12
N ARG A 31 6.67 -12.24 2.49
CA ARG A 31 7.20 -13.12 1.43
C ARG A 31 7.56 -12.39 0.14
N LEU A 32 7.00 -11.22 -0.11
CA LEU A 32 7.36 -10.36 -1.24
C LEU A 32 8.56 -9.44 -0.93
N GLY A 33 9.09 -9.48 0.30
CA GLY A 33 10.22 -8.67 0.74
C GLY A 33 9.83 -7.35 1.41
N TYR A 34 8.53 -7.09 1.67
CA TYR A 34 8.12 -5.93 2.45
C TYR A 34 8.27 -6.20 3.95
N GLU A 35 8.94 -5.30 4.66
CA GLU A 35 9.11 -5.36 6.11
C GLU A 35 8.32 -4.25 6.82
N ILE A 36 8.13 -4.44 8.12
CA ILE A 36 7.49 -3.43 8.96
C ILE A 36 8.42 -2.21 9.03
N GLY A 37 7.90 -1.04 8.67
CA GLY A 37 8.67 0.20 8.61
C GLY A 37 9.20 0.54 7.22
N ASP A 38 8.98 -0.32 6.22
CA ASP A 38 9.24 0.06 4.83
C ASP A 38 8.21 1.08 4.35
N ASN A 39 8.69 2.04 3.56
CA ASN A 39 7.84 2.98 2.86
C ASN A 39 7.49 2.42 1.49
N ILE A 40 6.26 2.68 1.05
CA ILE A 40 5.76 2.27 -0.26
C ILE A 40 5.25 3.48 -1.02
N ILE A 41 5.38 3.46 -2.34
CA ILE A 41 4.69 4.37 -3.25
C ILE A 41 3.45 3.66 -3.77
N VAL A 42 2.33 4.39 -3.78
CA VAL A 42 1.10 3.97 -4.45
C VAL A 42 0.85 4.95 -5.59
N LYS A 43 0.90 4.46 -6.83
CA LYS A 43 0.57 5.25 -8.04
C LYS A 43 -0.83 4.90 -8.50
N GLU A 44 -1.56 5.91 -8.94
CA GLU A 44 -2.90 5.78 -9.53
C GLU A 44 -2.79 5.93 -11.05
N GLU A 45 -3.02 4.85 -11.80
CA GLU A 45 -2.88 4.85 -13.26
C GLU A 45 -4.08 4.13 -13.90
N GLU A 46 -4.86 4.85 -14.72
CA GLU A 46 -5.93 4.29 -15.57
C GLU A 46 -6.88 3.31 -14.84
N GLY A 47 -7.27 3.62 -13.60
CA GLY A 47 -8.14 2.78 -12.78
C GLY A 47 -7.44 1.61 -12.08
N LYS A 48 -6.10 1.62 -12.03
CA LYS A 48 -5.27 0.66 -11.31
C LYS A 48 -4.46 1.37 -10.23
N LEU A 49 -4.18 0.64 -9.17
CA LEU A 49 -3.22 1.05 -8.13
C LEU A 49 -1.96 0.20 -8.29
N VAL A 50 -0.83 0.86 -8.54
CA VAL A 50 0.48 0.23 -8.61
C VAL A 50 1.21 0.51 -7.30
N ILE A 51 1.64 -0.54 -6.61
CA ILE A 51 2.29 -0.45 -5.31
C ILE A 51 3.73 -0.94 -5.43
N GLU A 52 4.66 -0.05 -5.08
CA GLU A 52 6.09 -0.29 -5.23
C GLU A 52 6.82 0.08 -3.93
N PRO A 53 7.88 -0.64 -3.54
CA PRO A 53 8.70 -0.24 -2.40
C PRO A 53 9.45 1.06 -2.72
N ILE A 54 9.61 1.93 -1.72
CA ILE A 54 10.52 3.07 -1.83
C ILE A 54 11.93 2.56 -1.56
N GLU A 55 12.76 2.57 -2.58
CA GLU A 55 14.20 2.37 -2.40
C GLU A 55 14.75 3.53 -1.56
N LYS A 56 15.32 3.20 -0.39
CA LYS A 56 15.88 4.19 0.56
C LYS A 56 17.04 5.02 -0.03
N ASN A 57 17.53 4.67 -1.23
CA ASN A 57 18.66 5.34 -1.88
C ASN A 57 18.29 6.68 -2.57
N ASN A 58 17.00 6.99 -2.78
CA ASN A 58 16.57 8.18 -3.54
C ASN A 58 15.96 9.31 -2.67
N LEU A 59 16.01 9.22 -1.34
CA LEU A 59 15.50 10.29 -0.45
C LEU A 59 16.56 11.36 -0.11
N ASN A 60 17.76 11.30 -0.70
CA ASN A 60 18.91 12.16 -0.35
C ASN A 60 19.35 13.13 -1.47
N HIS A 61 18.43 13.67 -2.28
CA HIS A 61 18.78 14.80 -3.16
C HIS A 61 17.72 15.91 -3.11
N SER A 62 17.63 16.54 -1.94
CA SER A 62 17.28 17.96 -1.84
C SER A 62 18.06 18.53 -0.66
N ARG A 63 19.26 19.05 -0.96
CA ARG A 63 20.06 19.88 -0.09
C ARG A 63 20.10 21.28 -0.70
#